data_AF-A0A7V4NLB9-F1
#
_entry.id   AF-A0A7V4NLB9-F1
#
_cell.length_a   1.000
_cell.length_b   1.000
_cell.length_c   1.000
_cell.angle_alpha   90.00
_cell.angle_beta   90.00
_cell.angle_gamma   90.00
#
_symmetry.space_group_name_H-M   'P 1'
#
loop_
_entity.id
_entity.type
_entity.pdbx_description
1 polymer ?
#
loop_
_entity_poly.entity_id
_entity_poly.type
_entity_poly.pdbx_seq_one_letter_code
_entity_poly.pdbx_strand_id
1 'polypeptide(L)'
;MNKKKTRRSTPAAASSFDQARDELFSHILRCGVIEALPEHQKEWFDDTMQYLGERYEDLAEEELRDLRVLGERYCQPVQRRIETVSA
;
A
#
# COMPACT_ATOMS: atom_id res chain seq x y z
N MET A 1 12.25 -43.44 0.35
CA MET A 1 11.60 -42.39 1.17
C MET A 1 12.59 -41.24 1.34
N ASN A 2 12.50 -40.16 0.56
CA ASN A 2 13.40 -39.02 0.74
C ASN A 2 12.61 -37.73 0.58
N LYS A 3 11.95 -37.32 1.68
CA LYS A 3 11.26 -36.04 1.80
C LYS A 3 12.28 -34.91 1.68
N LYS A 4 12.40 -34.33 0.48
CA LYS A 4 13.19 -33.13 0.25
C LYS A 4 12.45 -31.97 0.92
N LYS A 5 12.89 -31.66 2.14
CA LYS A 5 12.36 -30.59 2.99
C LYS A 5 12.56 -29.27 2.25
N THR A 6 11.48 -28.74 1.66
CA THR A 6 11.39 -27.38 1.14
C THR A 6 12.03 -26.44 2.16
N ARG A 7 13.15 -25.81 1.78
CA ARG A 7 13.71 -24.71 2.55
C ARG A 7 12.62 -23.68 2.62
N ARG A 8 12.06 -23.49 3.82
CA ARG A 8 11.17 -22.38 4.12
C ARG A 8 12.05 -21.16 3.94
N SER A 9 11.90 -20.46 2.81
CA SER A 9 12.61 -19.21 2.54
C SER A 9 12.29 -18.29 3.70
N THR A 10 13.26 -18.07 4.59
CA THR A 10 13.23 -16.95 5.51
C THR A 10 12.98 -15.72 4.65
N PRO A 11 11.96 -14.89 4.90
CA PRO A 11 11.81 -13.67 4.13
C PRO A 11 13.12 -12.91 4.29
N ALA A 12 13.81 -12.67 3.18
CA ALA A 12 14.89 -11.69 3.16
C ALA A 12 14.33 -10.43 3.83
N ALA A 13 15.11 -9.76 4.67
CA ALA A 13 14.68 -8.51 5.30
C ALA A 13 14.01 -7.66 4.22
N ALA A 14 12.71 -7.38 4.41
CA ALA A 14 11.91 -6.69 3.41
C ALA A 14 12.61 -5.38 3.05
N SER A 15 12.66 -5.03 1.76
CA SER A 15 13.31 -3.79 1.33
C SER A 15 12.68 -2.59 2.04
N SER A 16 13.41 -1.47 2.16
CA SER A 16 12.83 -0.23 2.74
C SER A 16 11.52 0.15 2.04
N PHE A 17 11.46 -0.05 0.72
CA PHE A 17 10.23 0.11 -0.06
C PHE A 17 9.09 -0.83 0.37
N ASP A 18 9.36 -2.13 0.54
CA ASP A 18 8.34 -3.09 0.99
C ASP A 18 7.82 -2.73 2.39
N GLN A 19 8.71 -2.30 3.29
CA GLN A 19 8.32 -1.87 4.63
C GLN A 19 7.45 -0.61 4.60
N ALA A 20 7.85 0.40 3.82
CA ALA A 20 7.10 1.63 3.65
C ALA A 20 5.72 1.38 3.01
N ARG A 21 5.64 0.46 2.05
CA ARG A 21 4.37 0.03 1.45
C ARG A 21 3.44 -0.61 2.48
N ASP A 22 3.96 -1.56 3.24
CA ASP A 22 3.16 -2.28 4.24
C ASP A 22 2.71 -1.34 5.38
N GLU A 23 3.54 -0.38 5.76
CA GLU A 23 3.19 0.68 6.71
C GLU A 23 2.10 1.62 6.15
N LEU A 24 2.23 2.07 4.90
CA LEU A 24 1.21 2.88 4.22
C LEU A 24 -0.16 2.18 4.22
N PHE A 25 -0.21 0.90 3.83
CA PHE A 25 -1.46 0.14 3.82
C PHE A 25 -2.05 -0.04 5.22
N SER A 26 -1.19 -0.24 6.22
CA SER A 26 -1.61 -0.30 7.62
C SER A 26 -2.19 1.03 8.11
N HIS A 27 -1.68 2.17 7.63
CA HIS A 27 -2.25 3.50 7.90
C HIS A 27 -3.58 3.71 7.20
N ILE A 28 -3.68 3.35 5.91
CA ILE A 28 -4.94 3.42 5.16
C ILE A 28 -6.07 2.68 5.89
N LEU A 29 -5.79 1.45 6.35
CA LEU A 29 -6.77 0.60 7.04
C LEU A 29 -7.13 1.11 8.44
N ARG A 30 -6.15 1.60 9.22
CA ARG A 30 -6.41 2.08 10.59
C ARG A 30 -7.14 3.42 10.62
N CYS A 31 -6.83 4.31 9.67
CA CYS A 31 -7.44 5.64 9.59
C CYS A 31 -8.78 5.64 8.84
N GLY A 32 -9.12 4.58 8.11
CA GLY A 32 -10.36 4.52 7.35
C GLY A 32 -10.42 5.52 6.19
N VAL A 33 -9.27 5.93 5.66
CA VAL A 33 -9.17 6.97 4.62
C VAL A 33 -9.95 6.61 3.34
N ILE A 34 -10.20 5.32 3.10
CA ILE A 34 -11.00 4.82 1.97
C ILE A 34 -12.42 5.44 1.96
N GLU A 35 -12.99 5.72 3.13
CA GLU A 35 -14.35 6.26 3.29
C GLU A 35 -14.37 7.80 3.37
N ALA A 36 -13.21 8.45 3.43
CA ALA A 36 -13.12 9.91 3.54
C ALA A 36 -13.46 10.61 2.21
N LEU A 37 -13.81 11.89 2.28
CA LEU A 37 -14.02 12.73 1.09
C LEU A 37 -12.71 12.88 0.29
N PRO A 38 -12.77 13.06 -1.05
CA PRO A 38 -11.57 13.14 -1.89
C PRO A 38 -10.56 14.22 -1.46
N GLU A 39 -11.04 15.36 -0.96
CA GLU A 39 -10.20 16.43 -0.44
C GLU A 39 -9.39 15.99 0.78
N HIS A 40 -10.05 15.35 1.76
CA HIS A 40 -9.39 14.83 2.95
C HIS A 40 -8.50 13.63 2.67
N GLN A 41 -8.87 12.79 1.69
CA GLN A 41 -7.98 11.73 1.23
C GLN A 41 -6.69 12.31 0.67
N LYS A 42 -6.79 13.36 -0.15
CA LYS A 42 -5.60 14.02 -0.72
C LYS A 42 -4.71 14.60 0.38
N GLU A 43 -5.28 15.40 1.29
CA GLU A 43 -4.51 15.99 2.40
C GLU A 43 -3.84 14.91 3.25
N TRP A 44 -4.59 13.88 3.63
CA TRP A 44 -4.07 12.76 4.41
C TRP A 44 -2.91 12.04 3.71
N PHE A 45 -3.01 11.81 2.39
CA PHE A 45 -1.94 11.17 1.65
C PHE A 45 -0.72 12.08 1.51
N ASP A 46 -0.91 13.38 1.30
CA ASP A 46 0.20 14.32 1.16
C ASP A 46 1.00 14.38 2.49
N ASP A 47 0.32 14.43 3.64
CA ASP A 47 0.93 14.34 4.98
C ASP A 47 1.59 12.98 5.22
N THR A 48 0.92 11.89 4.87
CA THR A 48 1.43 10.53 5.08
C THR A 48 2.67 10.26 4.23
N MET A 49 2.72 10.77 3.00
CA MET A 49 3.89 10.64 2.14
C MET A 49 5.08 11.44 2.64
N GLN A 50 4.84 12.63 3.22
CA GLN A 50 5.90 13.39 3.89
C GLN A 50 6.48 12.58 5.05
N TYR A 51 5.63 12.05 5.93
CA TYR A 51 6.06 11.21 7.04
C TYR A 51 6.86 9.97 6.57
N LEU A 52 6.43 9.30 5.50
CA LEU A 52 7.14 8.13 4.95
C LEU A 52 8.51 8.53 4.37
N GLY A 53 8.60 9.69 3.71
CA GLY A 53 9.87 10.20 3.19
C GLY A 53 10.87 10.57 4.29
N GLU A 54 10.39 11.12 5.41
CA GLU A 54 11.24 11.43 6.57
C GLU A 54 11.67 10.16 7.33
N ARG A 55 10.78 9.16 7.41
CA ARG A 55 11.05 7.91 8.11
C ARG A 55 11.99 6.97 7.35
N TYR A 56 11.89 6.97 6.03
CA TYR A 56 12.66 6.11 5.15
C TYR A 56 13.56 6.95 4.24
N GLU A 57 14.62 7.51 4.81
CA GLU A 57 15.57 8.39 4.11
C GLU A 57 16.29 7.72 2.92
N ASP A 58 16.37 6.38 2.91
CA ASP A 58 16.96 5.59 1.83
C ASP A 58 16.02 5.41 0.62
N LEU A 59 14.73 5.79 0.71
CA LEU A 59 13.82 5.69 -0.44
C LEU A 59 14.13 6.77 -1.47
N ALA A 60 14.25 6.35 -2.73
CA ALA A 60 14.33 7.31 -3.82
C ALA A 60 13.01 8.08 -4.00
N GLU A 61 13.08 9.29 -4.54
CA GLU A 61 11.90 10.08 -4.88
C GLU A 61 10.97 9.38 -5.89
N GLU A 62 11.52 8.51 -6.74
CA GLU A 62 10.75 7.63 -7.62
C GLU A 62 9.95 6.59 -6.84
N GLU A 63 10.57 5.95 -5.85
CA GLU A 63 9.93 4.96 -5.00
C GLU A 63 8.82 5.58 -4.13
N LEU A 64 9.01 6.80 -3.60
CA LEU A 64 7.96 7.53 -2.89
C LEU A 64 6.76 7.86 -3.80
N ARG A 65 7.02 8.23 -5.05
CA ARG A 65 5.95 8.45 -6.05
C ARG A 65 5.20 7.17 -6.35
N ASP A 66 5.91 6.06 -6.50
CA ASP A 66 5.29 4.74 -6.71
C ASP A 66 4.45 4.31 -5.50
N LEU A 67 4.90 4.57 -4.27
CA LEU A 67 4.11 4.35 -3.06
C LEU A 67 2.79 5.13 -3.06
N ARG A 68 2.83 6.41 -3.44
CA ARG A 68 1.60 7.24 -3.58
C ARG A 68 0.62 6.58 -4.54
N VAL A 69 1.09 6.20 -5.73
CA VAL A 69 0.24 5.56 -6.76
C VAL A 69 -0.34 4.24 -6.28
N LEU A 70 0.46 3.42 -5.59
CA LEU A 70 0.00 2.15 -5.02
C LEU A 70 -1.06 2.37 -3.94
N GLY A 71 -0.87 3.33 -3.04
CA GLY A 71 -1.83 3.69 -2.01
C GLY A 71 -3.16 4.18 -2.58
N GLU A 72 -3.13 5.07 -3.57
CA GLU A 72 -4.34 5.58 -4.22
C GLU A 72 -5.12 4.47 -4.91
N ARG A 73 -4.42 3.56 -5.60
CA ARG A 73 -5.03 2.38 -6.23
C ARG A 73 -5.61 1.42 -5.20
N TYR A 74 -4.99 1.28 -4.04
CA TYR A 74 -5.50 0.45 -2.95
C TYR A 74 -6.82 0.99 -2.38
N CYS A 75 -7.00 2.31 -2.36
CA CYS A 75 -8.27 2.95 -1.98
C CYS A 75 -9.36 2.85 -3.05
N GLN A 76 -9.03 2.49 -4.30
CA GLN A 76 -10.05 2.34 -5.34
C GLN A 76 -10.93 1.11 -5.07
N PRO A 77 -12.24 1.20 -5.33
CA PRO A 77 -13.12 0.05 -5.19
C PRO A 77 -12.67 -1.06 -6.13
N VAL A 78 -12.44 -2.27 -5.58
CA VAL A 78 -12.26 -3.48 -6.39
C VAL A 78 -13.58 -3.65 -7.14
N GLN A 79 -13.59 -3.35 -8.44
CA GLN A 79 -14.79 -3.37 -9.27
C GLN A 79 -15.55 -4.69 -9.04
N ARG A 80 -16.66 -4.65 -8.28
CA ARG A 80 -17.70 -5.66 -8.44
C ARG A 80 -18.16 -5.49 -9.87
N ARG A 81 -17.95 -6.51 -10.71
CA ARG A 81 -18.60 -6.62 -12.03
C ARG A 81 -20.04 -6.15 -11.83
N ILE A 82 -20.41 -5.08 -12.54
CA ILE A 82 -21.79 -4.64 -12.60
C ILE A 82 -22.53 -5.80 -13.26
N GLU A 83 -23.18 -6.63 -12.44
CA GLU A 83 -24.13 -7.60 -12.94
C GLU A 83 -25.26 -6.77 -13.51
N THR A 84 -25.24 -6.64 -14.83
CA THR A 84 -26.22 -5.87 -15.59
C THR A 84 -27.53 -6.63 -15.41
N VAL A 85 -28.33 -6.23 -14.43
CA VAL A 85 -29.71 -6.67 -14.28
C VAL A 85 -30.43 -6.22 -15.54
N SER A 86 -30.53 -7.15 -16.49
CA SER A 86 -31.39 -7.02 -17.65
C SER A 86 -32.82 -7.34 -17.20
N ALA A 87 -33.72 -6.41 -17.50
CA ALA A 87 -35.13 -6.42 -17.17
C ALA A 87 -35.91 -7.54 -17.87
#